data_AF-Q7NGF2-F1
#
_entry.id   AF-Q7NGF2-F1
#
_cell.length_a   1.000
_cell.length_b   1.000
_cell.length_c   1.000
_cell.angle_alpha   90.00
_cell.angle_beta   90.00
_cell.angle_gamma   90.00
#
_symmetry.space_group_name_H-M   'P 1'
#
loop_
_entity.id
_entity.type
_entity.pdbx_description
1 polymer ?
#
loop_
_entity_poly.entity_id
_entity_poly.type
_entity_poly.pdbx_seq_one_letter_code
_entity_poly.pdbx_strand_id
1 'polypeptide(L)'
;MTYIKNKGGRVLDISPADLEALGPPDISSVAIPLKVELWAKADVSDVQAAIVAAYKQIFGNTYVLESERLTSAESLLRNGSISVREFVRLLAKSELYKERFFFCTSNNRFTELNFKHFLGRAPYNQSEIAAHLDRYQTFGYDAEIDSYIDSDEYIQAFGENVVPYYRGFKSQSGQTVESFNRMFKLYRGDAGSDTNLNLQGQKRRVDPKNLLRSGRGIV
;
A
#
# COMPACT_ATOMS: atom_id res chain seq x y z
N MET A 1 -25.68 15.38 -3.86
CA MET A 1 -26.59 15.00 -4.96
C MET A 1 -26.21 13.59 -5.40
N THR A 2 -26.84 12.58 -4.80
CA THR A 2 -26.41 11.17 -4.84
C THR A 2 -27.04 10.48 -6.05
N TYR A 3 -26.23 10.08 -7.04
CA TYR A 3 -26.71 9.27 -8.17
C TYR A 3 -26.61 7.79 -7.79
N ILE A 4 -27.75 7.16 -7.50
CA ILE A 4 -27.87 5.70 -7.44
C ILE A 4 -28.03 5.21 -8.88
N LYS A 5 -26.95 4.69 -9.49
CA LYS A 5 -27.10 3.88 -10.70
C LYS A 5 -27.81 2.57 -10.30
N ASN A 6 -29.02 2.40 -10.80
CA ASN A 6 -29.75 1.15 -10.70
C ASN A 6 -29.06 0.13 -11.64
N LYS A 7 -28.45 -0.90 -11.04
CA LYS A 7 -27.73 -2.04 -11.64
C LYS A 7 -26.30 -1.71 -12.09
N GLY A 8 -25.33 -2.48 -11.57
CA GLY A 8 -23.89 -2.23 -11.71
C GLY A 8 -23.27 -1.88 -10.36
N GLY A 9 -22.07 -2.38 -10.07
CA GLY A 9 -21.43 -2.30 -8.75
C GLY A 9 -21.41 -0.90 -8.12
N ARG A 10 -21.65 -0.84 -6.81
CA ARG A 10 -21.53 0.41 -6.05
C ARG A 10 -20.06 0.69 -5.77
N VAL A 11 -19.49 1.72 -6.40
CA VAL A 11 -18.42 2.49 -5.77
C VAL A 11 -19.08 3.27 -4.64
N LEU A 12 -18.87 2.85 -3.39
CA LEU A 12 -19.29 3.64 -2.23
C LEU A 12 -18.28 4.78 -2.05
N ASP A 13 -18.49 5.89 -2.76
CA ASP A 13 -18.11 7.18 -2.21
C ASP A 13 -19.01 7.36 -0.99
N ILE A 14 -18.45 7.16 0.21
CA ILE A 14 -19.17 7.36 1.47
C ILE A 14 -19.76 8.78 1.42
N SER A 15 -21.09 8.86 1.32
CA SER A 15 -21.82 10.12 1.45
C SER A 15 -21.52 10.68 2.84
N PRO A 16 -21.39 12.01 3.02
CA PRO A 16 -21.22 12.63 4.33
C PRO A 16 -22.32 12.26 5.34
N ALA A 17 -23.43 11.63 4.91
CA ALA A 17 -24.50 11.13 5.77
C ALA A 17 -24.19 9.77 6.45
N ASP A 18 -23.37 8.90 5.86
CA ASP A 18 -22.99 7.61 6.50
C ASP A 18 -22.01 7.81 7.67
N LEU A 19 -21.48 9.03 7.82
CA LEU A 19 -20.61 9.49 8.91
C LEU A 19 -21.36 9.77 10.22
N GLU A 20 -22.69 9.97 10.20
CA GLU A 20 -23.47 10.24 11.42
C GLU A 20 -23.90 8.98 12.18
N ALA A 21 -23.69 7.78 11.62
CA ALA A 21 -24.12 6.52 12.21
C ALA A 21 -23.06 5.84 13.12
N LEU A 22 -21.84 6.37 13.21
CA LEU A 22 -20.85 5.98 14.21
C LEU A 22 -20.90 6.95 15.38
N GLY A 23 -20.90 6.42 16.61
CA GLY A 23 -21.06 7.15 17.87
C GLY A 23 -20.00 8.24 18.17
N PRO A 24 -19.92 8.70 19.44
CA PRO A 24 -19.37 10.02 19.84
C PRO A 24 -17.90 10.22 19.43
N PRO A 25 -17.44 11.48 19.35
CA PRO A 25 -16.62 12.00 18.25
C PRO A 25 -15.31 11.22 18.10
N ASP A 26 -15.31 10.27 17.16
CA ASP A 26 -14.09 9.78 16.57
C ASP A 26 -13.38 10.98 15.94
N ILE A 27 -12.13 11.21 16.35
CA ILE A 27 -11.23 12.20 15.76
C ILE A 27 -11.36 12.04 14.23
N SER A 28 -11.95 13.03 13.57
CA SER A 28 -12.27 12.96 12.14
C SER A 28 -11.04 12.47 11.38
N SER A 29 -11.14 11.30 10.74
CA SER A 29 -10.00 10.72 10.03
C SER A 29 -9.49 11.71 8.99
N VAL A 30 -8.21 12.12 9.12
CA VAL A 30 -7.57 13.14 8.27
C VAL A 30 -7.66 12.79 6.77
N ALA A 31 -7.73 11.50 6.44
CA ALA A 31 -8.05 11.01 5.11
C ALA A 31 -9.34 10.19 5.18
N ILE A 32 -10.33 10.54 4.35
CA ILE A 32 -11.52 9.72 4.15
C ILE A 32 -11.07 8.51 3.32
N PRO A 33 -11.15 7.27 3.84
CA PRO A 33 -10.76 6.10 3.07
C PRO A 33 -11.77 5.88 1.94
N LEU A 34 -11.31 6.00 0.69
CA LEU A 34 -12.09 5.61 -0.47
C LEU A 34 -12.15 4.08 -0.53
N LYS A 35 -13.22 3.50 -0.02
CA LYS A 35 -13.42 2.05 -0.04
C LYS A 35 -13.97 1.63 -1.39
N VAL A 36 -13.11 1.05 -2.23
CA VAL A 36 -13.52 0.50 -3.53
C VAL A 36 -13.61 -1.02 -3.43
N GLU A 37 -14.81 -1.55 -3.60
CA GLU A 37 -15.10 -2.98 -3.55
C GLU A 37 -15.58 -3.48 -4.91
N LEU A 38 -15.10 -4.63 -5.35
CA LEU A 38 -15.60 -5.31 -6.55
C LEU A 38 -16.55 -6.45 -6.17
N TRP A 39 -17.82 -6.34 -6.55
CA TRP A 39 -18.77 -7.45 -6.49
C TRP A 39 -18.67 -8.29 -7.78
N ALA A 40 -19.05 -9.57 -7.74
CA ALA A 40 -19.27 -10.46 -8.89
C ALA A 40 -20.16 -9.94 -10.06
N LYS A 41 -20.76 -8.74 -9.96
CA LYS A 41 -21.64 -8.08 -10.94
C LYS A 41 -21.18 -6.63 -11.13
N ALA A 42 -19.87 -6.43 -11.08
CA ALA A 42 -19.25 -5.14 -11.33
C ALA A 42 -19.39 -4.79 -12.81
N ASP A 43 -19.72 -3.52 -13.10
CA ASP A 43 -19.68 -3.01 -14.45
C ASP A 43 -18.23 -2.76 -14.88
N VAL A 44 -18.01 -2.60 -16.19
CA VAL A 44 -16.67 -2.27 -16.74
C VAL A 44 -16.13 -0.97 -16.13
N SER A 45 -16.99 -0.01 -15.80
CA SER A 45 -16.61 1.23 -15.11
C SER A 45 -16.06 0.98 -13.71
N ASP A 46 -16.65 0.04 -12.98
CA ASP A 46 -16.29 -0.23 -11.59
C ASP A 46 -14.96 -0.96 -11.52
N VAL A 47 -14.75 -1.90 -12.43
CA VAL A 47 -13.45 -2.57 -12.61
C VAL A 47 -12.38 -1.53 -12.95
N GLN A 48 -12.67 -0.59 -13.84
CA GLN A 48 -11.71 0.48 -14.18
C GLN A 48 -11.42 1.38 -12.97
N ALA A 49 -12.43 1.72 -12.17
CA ALA A 49 -12.25 2.50 -10.95
C ALA A 49 -11.39 1.75 -9.92
N ALA A 50 -11.60 0.45 -9.74
CA ALA A 50 -10.79 -0.38 -8.86
C ALA A 50 -9.34 -0.51 -9.34
N ILE A 51 -9.12 -0.64 -10.66
CA ILE A 51 -7.77 -0.62 -11.25
C ILE A 51 -7.07 0.70 -10.88
N VAL A 52 -7.69 1.84 -11.16
CA VAL A 52 -7.11 3.16 -10.88
C VAL A 52 -6.83 3.34 -9.38
N ALA A 53 -7.76 2.92 -8.52
CA ALA A 53 -7.59 2.98 -7.07
C ALA A 53 -6.43 2.09 -6.60
N ALA A 54 -6.29 0.87 -7.13
CA ALA A 54 -5.20 -0.04 -6.79
C ALA A 54 -3.84 0.52 -7.23
N TYR A 55 -3.74 1.09 -8.45
CA TYR A 55 -2.53 1.77 -8.88
C TYR A 55 -2.20 2.96 -7.96
N LYS A 56 -3.18 3.81 -7.61
CA LYS A 56 -2.96 4.95 -6.71
C LYS A 56 -2.44 4.51 -5.34
N GLN A 57 -3.03 3.46 -4.77
CA GLN A 57 -2.65 2.95 -3.46
C GLN A 57 -1.26 2.27 -3.48
N ILE A 58 -1.06 1.31 -4.37
CA ILE A 58 0.15 0.46 -4.38
C ILE A 58 1.36 1.26 -4.82
N PHE A 59 1.22 2.17 -5.78
CA PHE A 59 2.32 3.02 -6.22
C PHE A 59 2.42 4.36 -5.46
N GLY A 60 1.67 4.54 -4.37
CA GLY A 60 1.81 5.72 -3.51
C GLY A 60 1.59 7.04 -4.24
N ASN A 61 0.54 7.11 -5.07
CA ASN A 61 0.19 8.25 -5.91
C ASN A 61 1.34 8.71 -6.83
N THR A 62 2.15 7.76 -7.32
CA THR A 62 3.15 8.05 -8.34
C THR A 62 2.49 8.05 -9.72
N TYR A 63 2.94 8.97 -10.58
CA TYR A 63 2.52 8.99 -11.97
C TYR A 63 3.01 7.73 -12.69
N VAL A 64 2.09 6.90 -13.18
CA VAL A 64 2.37 5.70 -13.98
C VAL A 64 2.01 6.03 -15.42
N LEU A 65 2.98 5.94 -16.33
CA LEU A 65 2.74 6.18 -17.76
C LEU A 65 1.98 5.00 -18.35
N GLU A 66 1.25 5.23 -19.44
CA GLU A 66 0.49 4.19 -20.14
C GLU A 66 1.37 3.02 -20.59
N SER A 67 2.61 3.29 -21.00
CA SER A 67 3.59 2.27 -21.40
C SER A 67 4.07 1.39 -20.25
N GLU A 68 3.98 1.87 -19.02
CA GLU A 68 4.44 1.16 -17.82
C GLU A 68 3.30 0.31 -17.22
N ARG A 69 2.05 0.51 -17.67
CA ARG A 69 0.89 -0.22 -17.12
C ARG A 69 0.96 -1.71 -17.46
N LEU A 70 0.56 -2.52 -16.50
CA LEU A 70 0.57 -3.97 -16.60
C LEU A 70 -0.73 -4.45 -17.25
N THR A 71 -0.82 -4.30 -18.58
CA THR A 71 -2.01 -4.64 -19.39
C THR A 71 -2.47 -6.09 -19.21
N SER A 72 -1.53 -7.03 -19.04
CA SER A 72 -1.84 -8.44 -18.77
C SER A 72 -2.60 -8.62 -17.46
N ALA A 73 -2.14 -7.99 -16.37
CA ALA A 73 -2.80 -8.07 -15.06
C ALA A 73 -4.16 -7.38 -15.07
N GLU A 74 -4.28 -6.23 -15.75
CA GLU A 74 -5.56 -5.53 -15.93
C GLU A 74 -6.57 -6.39 -16.69
N SER A 75 -6.13 -7.09 -17.73
CA SER A 75 -6.99 -7.97 -18.53
C SER A 75 -7.50 -9.17 -17.73
N LEU A 76 -6.63 -9.76 -16.90
CA LEU A 76 -7.03 -10.85 -16.00
C LEU A 76 -8.09 -10.41 -14.98
N LEU A 77 -7.95 -9.19 -14.44
CA LEU A 77 -8.94 -8.64 -13.50
C LEU A 77 -10.27 -8.33 -14.22
N ARG A 78 -10.22 -7.76 -15.42
CA ARG A 78 -11.41 -7.49 -16.25
C ARG A 78 -12.17 -8.76 -16.62
N ASN A 79 -11.46 -9.85 -16.84
CA ASN A 79 -12.06 -11.15 -17.13
C ASN A 79 -12.59 -11.86 -15.86
N GLY A 80 -12.30 -11.34 -14.66
CA GLY A 80 -12.66 -11.98 -13.39
C GLY A 80 -11.89 -13.27 -13.11
N SER A 81 -10.76 -13.50 -13.80
CA SER A 81 -9.92 -14.69 -13.60
C SER A 81 -9.08 -14.61 -12.31
N ILE A 82 -8.86 -13.40 -11.81
CA ILE A 82 -8.10 -13.11 -10.60
C ILE A 82 -8.92 -12.21 -9.67
N SER A 83 -8.71 -12.33 -8.36
CA SER A 83 -9.32 -11.44 -7.36
C SER A 83 -8.53 -10.13 -7.23
N VAL A 84 -9.09 -9.14 -6.51
CA VAL A 84 -8.39 -7.87 -6.25
C VAL A 84 -7.11 -8.10 -5.46
N ARG A 85 -7.14 -9.02 -4.48
CA ARG A 85 -5.95 -9.43 -3.74
C ARG A 85 -4.85 -9.97 -4.65
N GLU A 86 -5.22 -10.86 -5.57
CA GLU A 86 -4.28 -11.45 -6.52
C GLU A 86 -3.73 -10.39 -7.49
N PHE A 87 -4.57 -9.44 -7.90
CA PHE A 87 -4.15 -8.29 -8.69
C PHE A 87 -3.14 -7.42 -7.95
N VAL A 88 -3.37 -7.13 -6.65
CA VAL A 88 -2.40 -6.43 -5.80
C VAL A 88 -1.07 -7.19 -5.74
N ARG A 89 -1.10 -8.52 -5.61
CA ARG A 89 0.10 -9.37 -5.63
C ARG A 89 0.87 -9.25 -6.94
N LEU A 90 0.19 -9.26 -8.09
CA LEU A 90 0.81 -9.08 -9.40
C LEU A 90 1.44 -7.69 -9.56
N LEU A 91 0.76 -6.63 -9.09
CA LEU A 91 1.31 -5.28 -9.10
C LEU A 91 2.55 -5.16 -8.21
N ALA A 92 2.53 -5.75 -7.02
CA ALA A 92 3.64 -5.75 -6.08
C ALA A 92 4.87 -6.49 -6.60
N LYS A 93 4.66 -7.63 -7.29
CA LYS A 93 5.75 -8.45 -7.86
C LYS A 93 6.30 -7.92 -9.18
N SER A 94 5.66 -6.91 -9.76
CA SER A 94 6.07 -6.31 -11.03
C SER A 94 7.43 -5.63 -10.96
N GLU A 95 8.13 -5.59 -12.09
CA GLU A 95 9.41 -4.89 -12.20
C GLU A 95 9.26 -3.40 -11.91
N LEU A 96 8.13 -2.79 -12.29
CA LEU A 96 7.83 -1.39 -12.02
C LEU A 96 7.88 -1.07 -10.52
N TYR A 97 7.26 -1.90 -9.70
CA TYR A 97 7.27 -1.71 -8.25
C TYR A 97 8.68 -1.88 -7.67
N LYS A 98 9.44 -2.86 -8.18
CA LYS A 98 10.85 -3.07 -7.79
C LYS A 98 11.73 -1.87 -8.15
N GLU A 99 11.60 -1.34 -9.35
CA GLU A 99 12.37 -0.17 -9.80
C GLU A 99 12.14 1.05 -8.94
N ARG A 100 10.88 1.35 -8.61
CA ARG A 100 10.54 2.59 -7.88
C ARG A 100 10.83 2.53 -6.39
N PHE A 101 10.60 1.38 -5.78
CA PHE A 101 10.68 1.25 -4.32
C PHE A 101 11.82 0.38 -3.87
N PHE A 102 12.05 -0.77 -4.49
CA PHE A 102 13.06 -1.71 -4.01
C PHE A 102 14.49 -1.26 -4.34
N PHE A 103 14.79 -0.87 -5.59
CA PHE A 103 16.16 -0.46 -5.96
C PHE A 103 16.53 0.94 -5.46
N CYS A 104 15.56 1.83 -5.32
CA CYS A 104 15.79 3.22 -4.93
C CYS A 104 15.81 3.49 -3.42
N THR A 105 15.34 2.57 -2.58
CA THR A 105 15.21 2.82 -1.13
C THR A 105 16.11 1.94 -0.27
N SER A 106 16.29 2.31 1.01
CA SER A 106 16.91 1.45 2.01
C SER A 106 15.92 0.37 2.46
N ASN A 107 16.42 -0.80 2.87
CA ASN A 107 15.56 -1.93 3.24
C ASN A 107 14.51 -1.56 4.32
N ASN A 108 14.90 -0.77 5.32
CA ASN A 108 13.95 -0.30 6.35
C ASN A 108 12.84 0.56 5.72
N ARG A 109 13.21 1.51 4.86
CA ARG A 109 12.21 2.34 4.17
C ARG A 109 11.34 1.53 3.22
N PHE A 110 11.90 0.52 2.56
CA PHE A 110 11.13 -0.41 1.72
C PHE A 110 10.05 -1.12 2.54
N THR A 111 10.41 -1.68 3.71
CA THR A 111 9.41 -2.32 4.59
C THR A 111 8.33 -1.34 5.06
N GLU A 112 8.70 -0.10 5.44
CA GLU A 112 7.73 0.95 5.83
C GLU A 112 6.73 1.25 4.69
N LEU A 113 7.23 1.33 3.45
CA LEU A 113 6.40 1.56 2.27
C LEU A 113 5.50 0.35 1.99
N ASN A 114 5.97 -0.88 2.15
CA ASN A 114 5.15 -2.08 2.00
C ASN A 114 3.98 -2.10 3.00
N PHE A 115 4.22 -1.76 4.27
CA PHE A 115 3.15 -1.60 5.27
C PHE A 115 2.14 -0.53 4.85
N LYS A 116 2.62 0.59 4.30
CA LYS A 116 1.77 1.67 3.80
C LYS A 116 0.92 1.24 2.60
N HIS A 117 1.52 0.59 1.60
CA HIS A 117 0.88 0.25 0.33
C HIS A 117 -0.10 -0.93 0.47
N PHE A 118 0.31 -2.01 1.16
CA PHE A 118 -0.50 -3.24 1.23
C PHE A 118 -1.45 -3.26 2.43
N LEU A 119 -0.97 -2.85 3.62
CA LEU A 119 -1.75 -2.93 4.85
C LEU A 119 -2.42 -1.60 5.23
N GLY A 120 -2.08 -0.51 4.53
CA GLY A 120 -2.66 0.81 4.79
C GLY A 120 -2.37 1.34 6.18
N ARG A 121 -1.24 0.97 6.78
CA ARG A 121 -0.80 1.38 8.13
C ARG A 121 0.71 1.59 8.20
N ALA A 122 1.18 2.15 9.31
CA ALA A 122 2.60 2.17 9.65
C ALA A 122 2.99 0.90 10.46
N PRO A 123 4.28 0.53 10.48
CA PRO A 123 4.76 -0.52 11.40
C PRO A 123 4.61 -0.07 12.86
N TYR A 124 4.16 -1.01 13.71
CA TYR A 124 3.93 -0.75 15.13
C TYR A 124 5.21 -0.73 15.94
N ASN A 125 6.17 -1.58 15.58
CA ASN A 125 7.40 -1.78 16.33
C ASN A 125 8.58 -2.07 15.39
N GLN A 126 9.79 -1.81 15.86
CA GLN A 126 11.01 -2.14 15.11
C GLN A 126 11.17 -3.66 14.89
N SER A 127 10.56 -4.48 15.75
CA SER A 127 10.54 -5.93 15.60
C SER A 127 9.82 -6.39 14.34
N GLU A 128 8.76 -5.69 13.90
CA GLU A 128 8.07 -6.01 12.64
C GLU A 128 9.02 -5.79 11.45
N ILE A 129 9.71 -4.65 11.43
CA ILE A 129 10.70 -4.31 10.38
C ILE A 129 11.81 -5.36 10.34
N ALA A 130 12.35 -5.76 11.49
CA ALA A 130 13.39 -6.78 11.58
C ALA A 130 12.89 -8.14 11.06
N ALA A 131 11.68 -8.58 11.45
CA ALA A 131 11.12 -9.85 11.00
C ALA A 131 10.90 -9.92 9.49
N HIS A 132 10.46 -8.82 8.86
CA HIS A 132 10.32 -8.75 7.41
C HIS A 132 11.67 -8.71 6.69
N LEU A 133 12.67 -8.03 7.26
CA LEU A 133 14.03 -8.03 6.75
C LEU A 133 14.66 -9.44 6.79
N ASP A 134 14.49 -10.17 7.88
CA ASP A 134 15.00 -11.53 8.04
C ASP A 134 14.33 -12.49 7.04
N ARG A 135 13.01 -12.36 6.84
CA ARG A 135 12.26 -13.11 5.83
C ARG A 135 12.78 -12.83 4.42
N TYR A 136 13.00 -11.57 4.09
CA TYR A 136 13.57 -11.18 2.81
C TYR A 136 14.97 -11.80 2.59
N GLN A 137 15.83 -11.80 3.61
CA GLN A 137 17.16 -12.40 3.51
C GLN A 137 17.14 -13.92 3.34
N THR A 138 16.15 -14.60 3.91
CA THR A 138 16.06 -16.07 3.92
C THR A 138 15.31 -16.64 2.72
N PHE A 139 14.21 -16.00 2.31
CA PHE A 139 13.30 -16.51 1.28
C PHE A 139 13.24 -15.63 0.01
N GLY A 140 13.87 -14.46 0.04
CA GLY A 140 13.90 -13.53 -1.08
C GLY A 140 12.68 -12.60 -1.16
N TYR A 141 12.60 -11.90 -2.29
CA TYR A 141 11.64 -10.80 -2.50
C TYR A 141 10.18 -11.27 -2.56
N ASP A 142 9.91 -12.31 -3.36
CA ASP A 142 8.52 -12.74 -3.61
C ASP A 142 7.85 -13.23 -2.32
N ALA A 143 8.60 -13.95 -1.48
CA ALA A 143 8.13 -14.42 -0.18
C ALA A 143 7.92 -13.28 0.82
N GLU A 144 8.69 -12.18 0.71
CA GLU A 144 8.45 -10.99 1.53
C GLU A 144 7.10 -10.36 1.16
N ILE A 145 6.82 -10.17 -0.12
CA ILE A 145 5.55 -9.61 -0.61
C ILE A 145 4.36 -10.48 -0.22
N ASP A 146 4.46 -11.79 -0.44
CA ASP A 146 3.39 -12.73 -0.09
C ASP A 146 3.08 -12.69 1.41
N SER A 147 4.09 -12.47 2.26
CA SER A 147 3.87 -12.37 3.71
C SER A 147 2.98 -11.21 4.16
N TYR A 148 2.88 -10.12 3.39
CA TYR A 148 1.94 -9.04 3.69
C TYR A 148 0.52 -9.38 3.23
N ILE A 149 0.40 -9.96 2.03
CA ILE A 149 -0.88 -10.20 1.36
C ILE A 149 -1.61 -11.41 1.95
N ASP A 150 -0.87 -12.45 2.35
CA ASP A 150 -1.39 -13.68 2.95
C ASP A 150 -1.55 -13.56 4.47
N SER A 151 -1.28 -12.39 5.05
CA SER A 151 -1.49 -12.15 6.47
C SER A 151 -2.98 -12.16 6.84
N ASP A 152 -3.30 -12.73 8.00
CA ASP A 152 -4.67 -12.70 8.55
C ASP A 152 -5.19 -11.26 8.69
N GLU A 153 -4.28 -10.33 8.98
CA GLU A 153 -4.58 -8.91 9.08
C GLU A 153 -5.11 -8.32 7.76
N TYR A 154 -4.50 -8.69 6.62
CA TYR A 154 -4.96 -8.27 5.31
C TYR A 154 -6.34 -8.84 5.00
N ILE A 155 -6.54 -10.14 5.28
CA ILE A 155 -7.79 -10.85 5.02
C ILE A 155 -8.94 -10.26 5.86
N GLN A 156 -8.70 -9.98 7.14
CA GLN A 156 -9.71 -9.37 8.02
C GLN A 156 -10.05 -7.92 7.63
N ALA A 157 -9.09 -7.17 7.09
CA ALA A 157 -9.28 -5.77 6.74
C ALA A 157 -9.94 -5.56 5.38
N PHE A 158 -9.48 -6.30 4.36
CA PHE A 158 -9.84 -6.10 2.96
C PHE A 158 -10.51 -7.33 2.33
N GLY A 159 -10.25 -8.53 2.84
CA GLY A 159 -10.70 -9.76 2.19
C GLY A 159 -10.08 -9.91 0.79
N GLU A 160 -10.85 -10.44 -0.16
CA GLU A 160 -10.33 -10.74 -1.52
C GLU A 160 -10.72 -9.70 -2.58
N ASN A 161 -11.77 -8.91 -2.31
CA ASN A 161 -12.47 -8.10 -3.30
C ASN A 161 -12.37 -6.59 -3.05
N VAL A 162 -11.75 -6.18 -1.94
CA VAL A 162 -11.59 -4.76 -1.58
C VAL A 162 -10.18 -4.31 -1.93
N VAL A 163 -10.09 -3.16 -2.59
CA VAL A 163 -8.79 -2.53 -2.85
C VAL A 163 -8.22 -2.03 -1.53
N PRO A 164 -6.93 -2.27 -1.22
CA PRO A 164 -6.32 -1.74 -0.01
C PRO A 164 -6.48 -0.22 0.08
N TYR A 165 -6.71 0.27 1.30
CA TYR A 165 -6.87 1.70 1.57
C TYR A 165 -6.23 2.05 2.91
N TYR A 166 -5.93 3.33 3.11
CA TYR A 166 -5.34 3.81 4.35
C TYR A 166 -6.31 3.68 5.52
N ARG A 167 -5.94 2.89 6.54
CA ARG A 167 -6.73 2.66 7.75
C ARG A 167 -6.03 3.04 9.04
N GLY A 168 -4.72 3.30 9.00
CA GLY A 168 -3.92 3.74 10.16
C GLY A 168 -4.28 5.12 10.73
N PHE A 169 -5.29 5.80 10.16
CA PHE A 169 -5.86 7.04 10.70
C PHE A 169 -7.02 6.81 11.66
N LYS A 170 -7.55 5.59 11.74
CA LYS A 170 -8.57 5.23 12.72
C LYS A 170 -7.88 4.69 13.97
N SER A 171 -8.25 5.23 15.13
CA SER A 171 -7.86 4.64 16.40
C SER A 171 -8.55 3.29 16.54
N GLN A 172 -7.78 2.20 16.51
CA GLN A 172 -8.32 0.86 16.72
C GLN A 172 -7.91 0.39 18.12
N SER A 173 -8.84 -0.31 18.79
CA SER A 173 -8.56 -0.92 20.09
C SER A 173 -7.40 -1.91 19.97
N GLY A 174 -6.36 -1.75 20.80
CA GLY A 174 -5.15 -2.57 20.77
C GLY A 174 -3.98 -2.01 19.96
N GLN A 175 -4.14 -0.86 19.29
CA GLN A 175 -3.03 -0.19 18.60
C GLN A 175 -2.37 0.88 19.47
N THR A 176 -1.06 1.07 19.29
CA THR A 176 -0.32 2.14 19.97
C THR A 176 -0.64 3.50 19.36
N VAL A 177 -0.78 4.54 20.18
CA VAL A 177 -1.00 5.92 19.69
C VAL A 177 0.17 6.40 18.82
N GLU A 178 1.38 5.89 19.05
CA GLU A 178 2.55 6.18 18.22
C GLU A 178 2.37 5.76 16.76
N SER A 179 1.62 4.69 16.51
CA SER A 179 1.36 4.19 15.16
C SER A 179 0.63 5.22 14.29
N PHE A 180 -0.31 5.96 14.88
CA PHE A 180 -1.00 7.07 14.22
C PHE A 180 -0.02 8.18 13.83
N ASN A 181 0.89 8.55 14.75
CA ASN A 181 1.91 9.58 14.49
C ASN A 181 2.89 9.15 13.38
N ARG A 182 3.28 7.87 13.34
CA ARG A 182 4.13 7.31 12.27
C ARG A 182 3.38 7.29 10.95
N MET A 183 2.11 6.91 10.95
CA MET A 183 1.27 6.89 9.77
C MET A 183 1.12 8.28 9.16
N PHE A 184 0.89 9.29 10.00
CA PHE A 184 0.79 10.68 9.56
C PHE A 184 2.08 11.16 8.86
N LYS A 185 3.25 10.80 9.41
CA LYS A 185 4.57 11.12 8.81
C LYS A 185 4.80 10.42 7.46
N LEU A 186 4.29 9.19 7.29
CA LEU A 186 4.42 8.41 6.07
C LEU A 186 3.43 8.84 4.97
N TYR A 187 2.21 9.22 5.33
CA TYR A 187 1.19 9.60 4.36
C TYR A 187 1.39 11.01 3.80
N ARG A 188 1.73 12.00 4.64
CA ARG A 188 1.96 13.43 4.27
C ARG A 188 0.84 14.16 3.51
N GLY A 189 -0.26 13.50 3.15
CA GLY A 189 -1.44 14.09 2.49
C GLY A 189 -1.80 13.40 1.17
N ASP A 190 -2.99 13.65 0.65
CA ASP A 190 -3.53 12.94 -0.54
C ASP A 190 -2.76 13.28 -1.84
N ALA A 191 -2.18 14.47 -1.93
CA ALA A 191 -1.37 14.89 -3.08
C ALA A 191 0.12 14.49 -2.97
N GLY A 192 0.53 13.82 -1.89
CA GLY A 192 1.91 13.36 -1.72
C GLY A 192 2.23 12.20 -2.66
N SER A 193 3.45 12.17 -3.20
CA SER A 193 3.97 11.02 -3.98
C SER A 193 5.16 10.39 -3.27
N ASP A 194 5.14 9.07 -3.14
CA ASP A 194 6.20 8.33 -2.42
C ASP A 194 7.53 8.25 -3.18
N THR A 195 7.50 8.35 -4.52
CA THR A 195 8.72 8.29 -5.35
C THR A 195 9.58 9.54 -5.20
N ASN A 196 8.97 10.73 -5.13
CA ASN A 196 9.69 11.99 -4.86
C ASN A 196 10.37 11.99 -3.48
N LEU A 197 9.77 11.29 -2.51
CA LEU A 197 10.32 11.17 -1.17
C LEU A 197 11.52 10.23 -1.11
N ASN A 198 11.66 9.30 -2.05
CA ASN A 198 12.80 8.39 -2.12
C ASN A 198 14.07 9.09 -2.65
N LEU A 199 13.92 10.13 -3.48
CA LEU A 199 15.04 10.96 -3.95
C LEU A 199 15.73 11.74 -2.81
N GLN A 200 14.97 12.10 -1.76
CA GLN A 200 15.50 12.78 -0.56
C GLN A 200 15.68 11.83 0.63
N GLY A 201 14.97 10.71 0.65
CA GLY A 201 14.93 9.72 1.73
C GLY A 201 16.15 8.81 1.70
N GLN A 202 17.21 9.24 2.38
CA GLN A 202 18.48 8.52 2.50
C GLN A 202 19.03 8.09 1.14
N LYS A 203 19.77 9.00 0.47
CA LYS A 203 20.98 8.60 -0.26
C LYS A 203 21.62 7.49 0.57
N ARG A 204 21.97 6.34 -0.02
CA ARG A 204 22.94 5.44 0.59
C ARG A 204 24.11 6.32 1.01
N ARG A 205 24.18 6.72 2.29
CA ARG A 205 25.17 7.68 2.76
C ARG A 205 26.58 7.08 2.74
N VAL A 206 26.66 5.80 2.38
CA VAL A 206 27.88 5.06 2.18
C VAL A 206 27.71 4.18 0.95
N ASP A 207 28.46 4.48 -0.10
CA ASP A 207 28.74 3.50 -1.16
C ASP A 207 29.53 2.34 -0.55
N PRO A 208 29.14 1.07 -0.73
CA PRO A 208 29.86 -0.08 -0.16
C PRO A 208 31.31 -0.18 -0.66
N LYS A 209 31.65 0.46 -1.79
CA LYS A 209 33.04 0.61 -2.27
C LYS A 209 33.91 1.49 -1.38
N ASN A 210 33.33 2.41 -0.60
CA ASN A 210 34.07 3.33 0.28
C ASN A 210 34.33 2.75 1.68
N LEU A 211 33.78 1.58 2.03
CA LEU A 211 34.02 0.89 3.31
C LEU A 211 35.23 -0.06 3.30
N LEU A 212 35.82 -0.31 2.14
CA LEU A 212 36.96 -1.23 1.99
C LEU A 212 38.33 -0.55 2.04
N ARG A 213 38.42 0.75 2.38
CA ARG A 213 39.68 1.51 2.40
C ARG A 213 40.01 2.20 3.72
N SER A 214 39.63 1.61 4.85
CA SER A 214 40.14 2.07 6.16
C SER A 214 40.04 0.94 7.17
N GLY A 215 41.14 0.18 7.34
CA GLY A 215 41.13 -0.95 8.27
C GLY A 215 42.38 -1.81 8.27
N ARG A 216 43.59 -1.23 8.16
CA ARG A 216 44.83 -1.85 8.66
C ARG A 216 45.75 -0.76 9.18
N GLY A 217 45.70 -0.60 10.50
CA GLY A 217 46.59 0.20 11.33
C GLY A 217 46.50 -0.35 12.75
N ILE A 218 46.98 -1.59 12.89
CA ILE A 218 47.23 -2.24 14.18
C ILE A 218 48.46 -1.55 14.76
N VAL A 219 48.32 -0.99 15.96
CA VAL A 219 49.32 -1.16 17.03
C VAL A 219 48.77 -2.25 17.94
#